data_AF-A0A6N8YU11-F1
#
_entry.id   AF-A0A6N8YU11-F1
#
_cell.length_a   1.000
_cell.length_b   1.000
_cell.length_c   1.000
_cell.angle_alpha   90.00
_cell.angle_beta   90.00
_cell.angle_gamma   90.00
#
_symmetry.space_group_name_H-M   'P 1'
#
loop_
_entity.id
_entity.type
_entity.pdbx_description
1 polymer ?
#
loop_
_entity_poly.entity_id
_entity_poly.type
_entity_poly.pdbx_seq_one_letter_code
_entity_poly.pdbx_strand_id
1 'polypeptide(L)'
;MTHYYPAYLNITGRRAVVIGGGEVAERKTVQLVASGADVTLVSPDAAPGLERLASEGRVRWIRRPYAPGDLAGAWLAIAATDDADLHRSIHAEAERERTLLNVVDVTELCGFIAPSIVQRGPVTVAISTGGASPALARKLRELMGGDQNPVHYDHDAFCRCIEWADAADALAEVRAELRAQDRNAPPEAWQEAMDEELLELVRAGKSSEARQRLRAALLADLES
;
A
#
# COMPACT_ATOMS: atom_id res chain seq x y z
N MET A 1 0.54 -19.06 14.87
CA MET A 1 1.40 -18.50 13.79
C MET A 1 0.47 -17.96 12.72
N THR A 2 0.74 -16.79 12.17
CA THR A 2 -0.10 -16.20 11.12
C THR A 2 0.08 -16.96 9.80
N HIS A 3 -1.00 -17.35 9.14
CA HIS A 3 -0.97 -18.07 7.86
C HIS A 3 -0.79 -17.13 6.63
N TYR A 4 -0.54 -15.85 6.87
CA TYR A 4 -0.37 -14.83 5.82
C TYR A 4 1.10 -14.66 5.45
N TYR A 5 1.39 -14.64 4.16
CA TYR A 5 2.69 -14.27 3.61
C TYR A 5 2.70 -12.77 3.27
N PRO A 6 3.61 -11.96 3.85
CA PRO A 6 3.67 -10.53 3.55
C PRO A 6 4.27 -10.30 2.15
N ALA A 7 3.51 -9.64 1.28
CA ALA A 7 3.96 -9.29 -0.07
C ALA A 7 3.34 -7.97 -0.52
N TYR A 8 4.10 -7.23 -1.33
CA TYR A 8 3.57 -6.13 -2.13
C TYR A 8 3.26 -6.66 -3.52
N LEU A 9 2.03 -6.46 -3.98
CA LEU A 9 1.52 -7.01 -5.22
C LEU A 9 1.51 -5.91 -6.29
N ASN A 10 2.16 -6.17 -7.43
CA ASN A 10 2.01 -5.30 -8.60
C ASN A 10 0.71 -5.65 -9.32
N ILE A 11 -0.29 -4.78 -9.16
CA ILE A 11 -1.63 -4.94 -9.74
C ILE A 11 -1.88 -4.02 -10.93
N THR A 12 -0.87 -3.34 -11.44
CA THR A 12 -1.01 -2.45 -12.60
C THR A 12 -1.54 -3.23 -13.80
N GLY A 13 -2.65 -2.77 -14.39
CA GLY A 13 -3.35 -3.41 -15.50
C GLY A 13 -3.99 -4.75 -15.16
N ARG A 14 -3.96 -5.21 -13.90
CA ARG A 14 -4.61 -6.44 -13.49
C ARG A 14 -6.09 -6.18 -13.25
N ARG A 15 -6.93 -7.11 -13.73
CA ARG A 15 -8.37 -7.06 -13.50
C ARG A 15 -8.67 -7.25 -12.02
N ALA A 16 -9.33 -6.27 -11.41
CA ALA A 16 -9.82 -6.32 -10.05
C ALA A 16 -11.35 -6.20 -10.03
N VAL A 17 -12.03 -7.06 -9.28
CA VAL A 17 -13.50 -7.02 -9.16
C VAL A 17 -13.89 -6.55 -7.75
N VAL A 18 -14.71 -5.51 -7.65
CA VAL A 18 -15.26 -5.03 -6.38
C VAL A 18 -16.76 -5.32 -6.37
N ILE A 19 -17.23 -6.02 -5.34
CA ILE A 19 -18.61 -6.48 -5.20
C ILE A 19 -19.25 -5.73 -4.05
N GLY A 20 -20.37 -5.06 -4.33
CA GLY A 20 -21.00 -4.11 -3.41
C GLY A 20 -20.61 -2.66 -3.72
N GLY A 21 -21.53 -1.73 -3.44
CA GLY A 21 -21.40 -0.33 -3.84
C GLY A 21 -21.41 0.67 -2.69
N GLY A 22 -21.28 0.23 -1.44
CA GLY A 22 -21.25 1.12 -0.28
C GLY A 22 -19.92 1.87 -0.10
N GLU A 23 -19.82 2.66 0.97
CA GLU A 23 -18.62 3.45 1.29
C GLU A 23 -17.36 2.58 1.47
N VAL A 24 -17.51 1.35 1.98
CA VAL A 24 -16.37 0.43 2.13
C VAL A 24 -15.81 0.05 0.75
N ALA A 25 -16.69 -0.30 -0.19
CA ALA A 25 -16.32 -0.59 -1.56
C ALA A 25 -15.68 0.61 -2.24
N GLU A 26 -16.18 1.83 -1.98
CA GLU A 26 -15.59 3.08 -2.48
C GLU A 26 -14.13 3.23 -2.04
N ARG A 27 -13.85 3.16 -0.72
CA ARG A 27 -12.48 3.30 -0.20
C ARG A 27 -11.51 2.29 -0.81
N LYS A 28 -11.96 1.04 -0.97
CA LYS A 28 -11.15 -0.04 -1.57
C LYS A 28 -10.92 0.20 -3.06
N THR A 29 -11.95 0.63 -3.78
CA THR A 29 -11.87 0.94 -5.21
C THR A 29 -10.90 2.08 -5.47
N VAL A 30 -10.93 3.15 -4.67
CA VAL A 30 -9.98 4.27 -4.77
C VAL A 30 -8.53 3.78 -4.67
N GLN A 31 -8.23 2.89 -3.72
CA GLN A 31 -6.89 2.33 -3.54
C GLN A 31 -6.47 1.43 -4.72
N LEU A 32 -7.37 0.60 -5.23
CA LEU A 32 -7.11 -0.27 -6.39
C LEU A 32 -6.82 0.56 -7.64
N VAL A 33 -7.63 1.59 -7.91
CA VAL A 33 -7.45 2.51 -9.03
C VAL A 33 -6.14 3.30 -8.89
N ALA A 34 -5.81 3.80 -7.70
CA ALA A 34 -4.55 4.49 -7.45
C ALA A 34 -3.31 3.59 -7.66
N SER A 35 -3.47 2.28 -7.45
CA SER A 35 -2.44 1.26 -7.72
C SER A 35 -2.40 0.79 -9.18
N GLY A 36 -3.25 1.36 -10.04
CA GLY A 36 -3.29 1.09 -11.47
C GLY A 36 -4.06 -0.18 -11.89
N ALA A 37 -4.90 -0.74 -11.02
CA ALA A 37 -5.73 -1.89 -11.39
C ALA A 37 -6.81 -1.53 -12.42
N ASP A 38 -7.18 -2.49 -13.27
CA ASP A 38 -8.36 -2.41 -14.15
C ASP A 38 -9.59 -2.85 -13.34
N VAL A 39 -10.31 -1.88 -12.77
CA VAL A 39 -11.35 -2.15 -11.78
C VAL A 39 -12.73 -2.27 -12.42
N THR A 40 -13.40 -3.39 -12.11
CA THR A 40 -14.82 -3.60 -12.38
C THR A 40 -15.61 -3.60 -11.08
N LEU A 41 -16.59 -2.70 -10.95
CA LEU A 41 -17.56 -2.65 -9.87
C LEU A 41 -18.82 -3.46 -10.25
N VAL A 42 -19.23 -4.40 -9.41
CA VAL A 42 -20.48 -5.17 -9.55
C VAL A 42 -21.39 -4.83 -8.37
N SER A 43 -22.41 -4.02 -8.62
CA SER A 43 -23.38 -3.61 -7.61
C SER A 43 -24.61 -2.96 -8.27
N PRO A 44 -25.84 -3.16 -7.75
CA PRO A 44 -27.03 -2.44 -8.23
C PRO A 44 -26.89 -0.93 -8.09
N ASP A 45 -26.40 -0.50 -6.93
CA ASP A 45 -26.23 0.89 -6.52
C ASP A 45 -24.76 1.19 -6.22
N ALA A 46 -24.37 2.46 -6.20
CA ALA A 46 -23.01 2.87 -5.89
C ALA A 46 -23.00 4.18 -5.08
N ALA A 47 -22.07 4.28 -4.14
CA ALA A 47 -21.80 5.50 -3.40
C ALA A 47 -21.30 6.61 -4.36
N PRO A 48 -21.48 7.90 -4.02
CA PRO A 48 -21.19 9.01 -4.94
C PRO A 48 -19.76 9.01 -5.51
N GLY A 49 -18.75 8.58 -4.74
CA GLY A 49 -17.38 8.52 -5.25
C GLY A 49 -17.17 7.39 -6.24
N LEU A 50 -17.87 6.27 -6.10
CA LEU A 50 -17.87 5.19 -7.10
C LEU A 50 -18.58 5.61 -8.39
N GLU A 51 -19.71 6.32 -8.29
CA GLU A 51 -20.41 6.86 -9.47
C GLU A 51 -19.52 7.82 -10.25
N ARG A 52 -18.80 8.69 -9.54
CA ARG A 52 -17.82 9.61 -10.14
C ARG A 52 -16.68 8.85 -10.83
N LEU A 53 -16.09 7.84 -10.18
CA LEU A 53 -15.03 7.04 -10.81
C LEU A 53 -15.53 6.32 -12.07
N ALA A 54 -16.78 5.86 -12.08
CA ALA A 54 -17.39 5.24 -13.24
C ALA A 54 -17.64 6.25 -14.37
N SER A 55 -18.14 7.46 -14.06
CA SER A 55 -18.38 8.50 -15.07
C SER A 55 -17.09 9.07 -15.66
N GLU A 56 -16.00 9.07 -14.90
CA GLU A 56 -14.64 9.39 -15.36
C GLU A 56 -13.99 8.27 -16.19
N GLY A 57 -14.65 7.11 -16.34
CA GLY A 57 -14.12 5.95 -17.08
C GLY A 57 -12.98 5.23 -16.35
N ARG A 58 -12.77 5.50 -15.06
CA ARG A 58 -11.73 4.87 -14.23
C ARG A 58 -12.15 3.53 -13.66
N VAL A 59 -13.45 3.26 -13.62
CA VAL A 59 -14.05 2.01 -13.15
C VAL A 59 -15.13 1.57 -14.13
N ARG A 60 -15.12 0.29 -14.52
CA ARG A 60 -16.24 -0.31 -15.25
C ARG A 60 -17.34 -0.68 -14.27
N TRP A 61 -18.50 -0.05 -14.34
CA TRP A 61 -19.62 -0.38 -13.45
C TRP A 61 -20.66 -1.28 -14.12
N ILE A 62 -20.84 -2.47 -13.56
CA ILE A 62 -21.89 -3.44 -13.88
C ILE A 62 -23.04 -3.23 -12.87
N ARG A 63 -24.11 -2.56 -13.33
CA ARG A 63 -25.27 -2.16 -12.53
C ARG A 63 -26.26 -3.30 -12.28
N ARG A 64 -25.83 -4.31 -11.53
CA ARG A 64 -26.68 -5.43 -11.08
C ARG A 64 -26.07 -6.14 -9.86
N PRO A 65 -26.82 -7.01 -9.17
CA PRO A 65 -26.25 -7.92 -8.19
C PRO A 65 -25.17 -8.81 -8.81
N TYR A 66 -24.27 -9.31 -7.95
CA TYR A 66 -23.30 -10.33 -8.31
C TYR A 66 -23.97 -11.58 -8.88
N ALA A 67 -23.33 -12.19 -9.88
CA ALA A 67 -23.73 -13.47 -10.42
C ALA A 67 -22.50 -14.37 -10.61
N PRO A 68 -22.64 -15.71 -10.46
CA PRO A 68 -21.55 -16.63 -10.72
C PRO A 68 -20.95 -16.43 -12.11
N GLY A 69 -19.62 -16.40 -12.18
CA GLY A 69 -18.85 -16.10 -13.39
C GLY A 69 -18.32 -14.66 -13.45
N ASP A 70 -18.75 -13.76 -12.56
CA ASP A 70 -18.22 -12.39 -12.50
C ASP A 70 -16.73 -12.34 -12.13
N LEU A 71 -16.22 -13.38 -11.46
CA LEU A 71 -14.80 -13.50 -11.13
C LEU A 71 -13.96 -14.12 -12.25
N ALA A 72 -14.56 -14.55 -13.37
CA ALA A 72 -13.82 -15.18 -14.45
C ALA A 72 -12.70 -14.27 -14.97
N GLY A 73 -11.44 -14.70 -14.83
CA GLY A 73 -10.26 -13.93 -15.21
C GLY A 73 -9.94 -12.73 -14.31
N ALA A 74 -10.58 -12.60 -13.15
CA ALA A 74 -10.17 -11.64 -12.13
C ALA A 74 -8.85 -12.10 -11.50
N TRP A 75 -7.93 -11.17 -11.28
CA TRP A 75 -6.70 -11.46 -10.55
C TRP A 75 -6.91 -11.30 -9.04
N LEU A 76 -7.72 -10.30 -8.67
CA LEU A 76 -8.09 -9.98 -7.29
C LEU A 76 -9.56 -9.57 -7.22
N ALA A 77 -10.21 -9.88 -6.11
CA ALA A 77 -11.56 -9.48 -5.82
C ALA A 77 -11.72 -8.98 -4.39
N ILE A 78 -12.64 -8.03 -4.19
CA ILE A 78 -13.05 -7.53 -2.88
C ILE A 78 -14.57 -7.64 -2.77
N ALA A 79 -15.04 -8.41 -1.79
CA ALA A 79 -16.46 -8.48 -1.43
C ALA A 79 -16.72 -7.55 -0.25
N ALA A 80 -17.51 -6.50 -0.49
CA ALA A 80 -17.87 -5.47 0.49
C ALA A 80 -19.40 -5.34 0.54
N THR A 81 -20.06 -6.45 0.89
CA THR A 81 -21.52 -6.56 1.07
C THR A 81 -21.85 -7.05 2.48
N ASP A 82 -23.12 -7.06 2.85
CA ASP A 82 -23.59 -7.58 4.14
C ASP A 82 -24.23 -8.98 4.04
N ASP A 83 -24.13 -9.64 2.87
CA ASP A 83 -24.77 -10.93 2.60
C ASP A 83 -23.78 -12.10 2.83
N ALA A 84 -23.99 -12.83 3.92
CA ALA A 84 -23.14 -13.96 4.30
C ALA A 84 -23.24 -15.18 3.36
N ASP A 85 -24.40 -15.43 2.75
CA ASP A 85 -24.57 -16.50 1.77
C ASP A 85 -23.83 -16.16 0.48
N LEU A 86 -23.95 -14.91 0.04
CA LEU A 86 -23.21 -14.38 -1.08
C LEU A 86 -21.70 -14.44 -0.86
N HIS A 87 -21.21 -14.09 0.33
CA HIS A 87 -19.78 -14.19 0.67
C HIS A 87 -19.24 -15.62 0.51
N ARG A 88 -19.99 -16.64 0.95
CA ARG A 88 -19.60 -18.05 0.78
C ARG A 88 -19.56 -18.45 -0.70
N SER A 89 -20.53 -17.99 -1.49
CA SER A 89 -20.58 -18.24 -2.94
C SER A 89 -19.38 -17.61 -3.66
N ILE A 90 -19.08 -16.34 -3.38
CA ILE A 90 -17.93 -15.61 -3.93
C ILE A 90 -16.62 -16.31 -3.52
N HIS A 91 -16.49 -16.73 -2.26
CA HIS A 91 -15.32 -17.45 -1.77
C HIS A 91 -15.09 -18.76 -2.53
N ALA A 92 -16.12 -19.59 -2.68
CA ALA A 92 -16.02 -20.84 -3.42
C ALA A 92 -15.65 -20.62 -4.90
N GLU A 93 -16.18 -19.57 -5.52
CA GLU A 93 -15.81 -19.19 -6.89
C GLU A 93 -14.36 -18.69 -6.98
N ALA A 94 -13.92 -17.87 -6.04
CA ALA A 94 -12.56 -17.34 -6.00
C ALA A 94 -11.52 -18.45 -5.85
N GLU A 95 -11.77 -19.45 -4.99
CA GLU A 95 -10.90 -20.63 -4.85
C GLU A 95 -10.78 -21.41 -6.17
N ARG A 96 -11.91 -21.60 -6.88
CA ARG A 96 -11.95 -22.30 -8.16
C ARG A 96 -11.21 -21.56 -9.27
N GLU A 97 -11.33 -20.23 -9.31
CA GLU A 97 -10.70 -19.36 -10.31
C GLU A 97 -9.26 -18.95 -9.94
N ARG A 98 -8.82 -19.26 -8.71
CA ARG A 98 -7.54 -18.81 -8.12
C ARG A 98 -7.43 -17.28 -8.04
N THR A 99 -8.55 -16.63 -7.76
CA THR A 99 -8.66 -15.18 -7.57
C THR A 99 -8.30 -14.84 -6.13
N LEU A 100 -7.40 -13.87 -5.92
CA LEU A 100 -7.12 -13.37 -4.56
C LEU A 100 -8.36 -12.65 -4.02
N LEU A 101 -9.03 -13.22 -3.02
CA LEU A 101 -10.24 -12.65 -2.45
C LEU A 101 -10.00 -12.01 -1.09
N ASN A 102 -10.54 -10.80 -0.91
CA ASN A 102 -10.75 -10.20 0.41
C ASN A 102 -12.25 -10.02 0.64
N VAL A 103 -12.79 -10.66 1.67
CA VAL A 103 -14.15 -10.41 2.15
C VAL A 103 -14.05 -9.46 3.34
N VAL A 104 -14.67 -8.30 3.23
CA VAL A 104 -14.64 -7.28 4.30
C VAL A 104 -15.19 -7.87 5.59
N ASP A 105 -14.44 -7.68 6.68
CA ASP A 105 -14.79 -8.10 8.05
C ASP A 105 -15.01 -9.61 8.27
N VAL A 106 -14.76 -10.46 7.27
CA VAL A 106 -14.91 -11.92 7.33
C VAL A 106 -13.58 -12.59 6.96
N THR A 107 -12.68 -12.66 7.95
CA THR A 107 -11.28 -13.07 7.75
C THR A 107 -11.15 -14.52 7.29
N GLU A 108 -12.04 -15.41 7.75
CA GLU A 108 -12.07 -16.83 7.42
C GLU A 108 -12.38 -17.12 5.95
N LEU A 109 -12.96 -16.16 5.22
CA LEU A 109 -13.26 -16.26 3.79
C LEU A 109 -12.21 -15.52 2.92
N CYS A 110 -11.18 -14.94 3.52
CA CYS A 110 -10.15 -14.18 2.83
C CYS A 110 -9.00 -15.07 2.36
N GLY A 111 -8.63 -14.96 1.08
CA GLY A 111 -7.33 -15.42 0.57
C GLY A 111 -6.20 -14.39 0.80
N PHE A 112 -6.56 -13.12 1.03
CA PHE A 112 -5.64 -12.09 1.51
C PHE A 112 -6.35 -11.09 2.44
N ILE A 113 -5.58 -10.45 3.31
CA ILE A 113 -6.06 -9.40 4.20
C ILE A 113 -5.57 -8.02 3.76
N ALA A 114 -6.43 -7.02 3.88
CA ALA A 114 -6.04 -5.63 3.68
C ALA A 114 -5.37 -5.10 4.96
N PRO A 115 -4.08 -4.71 4.91
CA PRO A 115 -3.37 -4.20 6.08
C PRO A 115 -3.77 -2.75 6.40
N SER A 116 -3.35 -2.27 7.58
CA SER A 116 -3.24 -0.83 7.80
C SER A 116 -2.02 -0.31 7.07
N ILE A 117 -2.15 0.79 6.31
CA ILE A 117 -1.08 1.31 5.45
C ILE A 117 -0.64 2.68 5.96
N VAL A 118 0.66 2.87 6.10
CA VAL A 118 1.31 4.19 6.21
C VAL A 118 2.11 4.40 4.93
N GLN A 119 2.00 5.57 4.33
CA GLN A 119 2.77 5.93 3.15
C GLN A 119 3.36 7.32 3.33
N ARG A 120 4.66 7.44 3.10
CA ARG A 120 5.41 8.71 3.06
C ARG A 120 6.34 8.68 1.86
N GLY A 121 6.09 9.53 0.88
CA GLY A 121 6.80 9.48 -0.40
C GLY A 121 6.77 8.06 -1.02
N PRO A 122 7.94 7.50 -1.40
CA PRO A 122 8.04 6.17 -1.99
C PRO A 122 8.02 5.02 -0.97
N VAL A 123 8.06 5.31 0.34
CA VAL A 123 8.06 4.27 1.39
C VAL A 123 6.63 3.97 1.81
N THR A 124 6.25 2.69 1.73
CA THR A 124 4.96 2.19 2.20
C THR A 124 5.17 1.12 3.26
N VAL A 125 4.53 1.26 4.41
CA VAL A 125 4.53 0.27 5.50
C VAL A 125 3.15 -0.35 5.62
N ALA A 126 3.08 -1.66 5.43
CA ALA A 126 1.89 -2.47 5.66
C ALA A 126 1.94 -3.12 7.05
N ILE A 127 0.94 -2.81 7.88
CA ILE A 127 0.83 -3.26 9.26
C ILE A 127 -0.32 -4.27 9.35
N SER A 128 0.00 -5.49 9.77
CA SER A 128 -0.98 -6.55 9.96
C SER A 128 -0.84 -7.18 11.33
N THR A 129 -1.98 -7.47 11.95
CA THR A 129 -2.06 -8.29 13.17
C THR A 129 -2.61 -9.69 12.85
N GLY A 130 -2.70 -10.07 11.57
CA GLY A 130 -3.29 -11.34 11.14
C GLY A 130 -4.75 -11.53 11.59
N GLY A 131 -5.47 -10.43 11.80
CA GLY A 131 -6.84 -10.43 12.34
C GLY A 131 -6.93 -10.31 13.86
N ALA A 132 -5.82 -10.41 14.61
CA ALA A 132 -5.85 -10.43 16.08
C ALA A 132 -6.27 -9.09 16.70
N SER A 133 -5.91 -7.95 16.10
CA SER A 133 -6.29 -6.64 16.61
C SER A 133 -6.23 -5.55 15.52
N PRO A 134 -7.38 -5.20 14.92
CA PRO A 134 -7.48 -4.05 14.04
C PRO A 134 -7.14 -2.72 14.75
N ALA A 135 -7.48 -2.62 16.04
CA ALA A 135 -7.21 -1.45 16.87
C ALA A 135 -5.70 -1.20 17.05
N LEU A 136 -4.91 -2.25 17.28
CA LEU A 136 -3.44 -2.14 17.36
C LEU A 136 -2.84 -1.73 16.01
N ALA A 137 -3.30 -2.34 14.91
CA ALA A 137 -2.82 -1.97 13.57
C ALA A 137 -3.09 -0.49 13.26
N ARG A 138 -4.26 0.02 13.65
CA ARG A 138 -4.60 1.45 13.58
C ARG A 138 -3.67 2.31 14.45
N LYS A 139 -3.45 1.93 15.71
CA LYS A 139 -2.59 2.69 16.63
C LYS A 139 -1.16 2.81 16.09
N LEU A 140 -0.59 1.72 15.57
CA LEU A 140 0.74 1.72 14.94
C LEU A 140 0.76 2.63 13.69
N ARG A 141 -0.28 2.56 12.85
CA ARG A 141 -0.43 3.43 11.68
C ARG A 141 -0.44 4.89 12.08
N GLU A 142 -1.17 5.26 13.12
CA GLU A 142 -1.27 6.65 13.61
C GLU A 142 0.07 7.16 14.19
N LEU A 143 0.80 6.31 14.93
CA LEU A 143 2.13 6.66 15.48
C LEU A 143 3.19 6.86 14.39
N MET A 144 3.08 6.17 13.25
CA MET A 144 3.97 6.32 12.10
C MET A 144 3.48 7.36 11.09
N GLY A 145 2.19 7.68 11.07
CA GLY A 145 1.58 8.52 10.04
C GLY A 145 1.88 10.01 10.18
N GLY A 146 2.16 10.51 11.39
CA GLY A 146 2.56 11.89 11.70
C GLY A 146 1.50 12.98 11.41
N ASP A 147 0.98 13.02 10.18
CA ASP A 147 0.25 14.17 9.62
C ASP A 147 -1.29 14.06 9.69
N GLN A 148 -1.83 12.90 10.05
CA GLN A 148 -3.30 12.68 10.06
C GLN A 148 -3.91 12.55 11.45
N ASN A 149 -3.20 12.92 12.52
CA ASN A 149 -3.75 12.79 13.87
C ASN A 149 -4.22 14.16 14.42
N PRO A 150 -5.54 14.40 14.54
CA PRO A 150 -6.04 15.56 15.22
C PRO A 150 -5.90 15.35 16.73
N VAL A 151 -5.07 16.20 17.35
CA VAL A 151 -5.15 16.62 18.76
C VAL A 151 -4.93 15.50 19.80
N HIS A 152 -3.96 15.69 20.71
CA HIS A 152 -3.68 14.90 21.93
C HIS A 152 -2.53 13.86 21.93
N TYR A 153 -1.54 13.96 21.03
CA TYR A 153 -0.28 13.24 21.25
C TYR A 153 0.87 14.22 21.45
N ASP A 154 1.66 13.93 22.47
CA ASP A 154 2.97 14.53 22.69
C ASP A 154 3.80 14.39 21.40
N HIS A 155 4.39 15.49 20.95
CA HIS A 155 5.18 15.53 19.71
C HIS A 155 6.40 14.60 19.77
N ASP A 156 6.81 14.18 20.97
CA ASP A 156 7.92 13.24 21.18
C ASP A 156 7.51 11.75 21.05
N ALA A 157 6.22 11.45 20.87
CA ALA A 157 5.70 10.07 20.84
C ALA A 157 5.64 9.42 19.44
N PHE A 158 6.11 10.09 18.39
CA PHE A 158 6.02 9.60 17.00
C PHE A 158 7.20 8.72 16.61
N CYS A 159 6.96 7.72 15.73
CA CYS A 159 8.06 6.92 15.19
C CYS A 159 8.84 7.75 14.18
N ARG A 160 10.01 8.25 14.59
CA ARG A 160 10.99 8.91 13.70
C ARG A 160 11.48 8.00 12.57
N CYS A 161 11.33 6.69 12.73
CA CYS A 161 11.74 5.69 11.74
C CYS A 161 11.21 5.97 10.32
N ILE A 162 9.99 6.49 10.20
CA ILE A 162 9.35 6.77 8.91
C ILE A 162 9.89 8.06 8.27
N GLU A 163 10.56 8.94 9.02
CA GLU A 163 11.15 10.18 8.51
C GLU A 163 12.24 9.90 7.46
N TRP A 164 12.93 8.76 7.57
CA TRP A 164 13.89 8.30 6.57
C TRP A 164 13.32 8.16 5.17
N ALA A 165 11.99 8.06 5.04
CA ALA A 165 11.32 8.09 3.74
C ALA A 165 11.60 9.39 2.96
N ASP A 166 11.90 10.50 3.64
CA ASP A 166 12.24 11.77 2.98
C ASP A 166 13.58 11.67 2.24
N ALA A 167 14.50 10.84 2.73
CA ALA A 167 15.83 10.65 2.12
C ALA A 167 15.79 9.71 0.90
N ALA A 168 14.65 9.10 0.59
CA ALA A 168 14.55 8.06 -0.43
C ALA A 168 14.99 8.53 -1.83
N ASP A 169 14.64 9.75 -2.21
CA ASP A 169 15.03 10.30 -3.53
C ASP A 169 16.54 10.52 -3.60
N ALA A 170 17.15 11.11 -2.56
CA ALA A 170 18.59 11.31 -2.49
C ALA A 170 19.36 9.98 -2.54
N LEU A 171 18.88 8.96 -1.81
CA LEU A 171 19.44 7.62 -1.83
C LEU A 171 19.34 6.96 -3.21
N ALA A 172 18.17 7.07 -3.87
CA ALA A 172 17.93 6.50 -5.18
C ALA A 172 18.81 7.15 -6.27
N GLU A 173 18.94 8.47 -6.25
CA GLU A 173 19.76 9.22 -7.20
C GLU A 173 21.25 8.88 -7.05
N VAL A 174 21.81 8.94 -5.83
CA VAL A 174 23.22 8.58 -5.60
C VAL A 174 23.49 7.13 -6.00
N ARG A 175 22.55 6.21 -5.73
CA ARG A 175 22.67 4.81 -6.17
C ARG A 175 22.72 4.69 -7.70
N ALA A 176 21.92 5.47 -8.42
CA ALA A 176 21.92 5.50 -9.87
C ALA A 176 23.24 6.07 -10.42
N GLU A 177 23.77 7.14 -9.81
CA GLU A 177 25.05 7.74 -10.18
C GLU A 177 26.23 6.79 -10.00
N LEU A 178 26.29 6.07 -8.87
CA LEU A 178 27.34 5.07 -8.60
C LEU A 178 27.28 3.94 -9.63
N ARG A 179 26.08 3.43 -9.93
CA ARG A 179 25.89 2.39 -10.96
C ARG A 179 26.29 2.85 -12.35
N ALA A 180 26.02 4.11 -12.70
CA ALA A 180 26.46 4.69 -13.97
C ALA A 180 28.00 4.77 -14.10
N GLN A 181 28.71 4.73 -12.97
CA GLN A 181 30.17 4.69 -12.87
C GLN A 181 30.70 3.26 -12.63
N ASP A 182 29.85 2.23 -12.75
CA ASP A 182 30.17 0.83 -12.44
C ASP A 182 30.69 0.61 -11.00
N ARG A 183 30.25 1.46 -10.07
CA ARG A 183 30.56 1.36 -8.63
C ARG A 183 29.35 0.85 -7.86
N ASN A 184 29.58 0.04 -6.84
CA ASN A 184 28.54 -0.49 -5.97
C ASN A 184 29.04 -0.56 -4.52
N ALA A 185 28.62 0.39 -3.69
CA ALA A 185 28.94 0.40 -2.26
C ALA A 185 28.22 -0.74 -1.52
N PRO A 186 28.87 -1.36 -0.52
CA PRO A 186 28.27 -2.45 0.25
C PRO A 186 27.08 -1.96 1.08
N PRO A 187 26.11 -2.83 1.43
CA PRO A 187 24.94 -2.47 2.23
C PRO A 187 25.28 -1.74 3.54
N GLU A 188 26.38 -2.13 4.19
CA GLU A 188 26.86 -1.57 5.45
C GLU A 188 27.26 -0.10 5.29
N ALA A 189 27.98 0.25 4.22
CA ALA A 189 28.34 1.64 3.92
C ALA A 189 27.10 2.53 3.70
N TRP A 190 26.04 1.98 3.11
CA TRP A 190 24.76 2.69 3.01
C TRP A 190 24.13 2.93 4.39
N GLN A 191 24.17 1.94 5.29
CA GLN A 191 23.64 2.12 6.65
C GLN A 191 24.45 3.16 7.45
N GLU A 192 25.78 3.17 7.30
CA GLU A 192 26.65 4.14 7.98
C GLU A 192 26.49 5.55 7.41
N ALA A 193 26.36 5.70 6.09
CA ALA A 193 26.16 6.99 5.44
C ALA A 193 24.74 7.57 5.65
N MET A 194 23.77 6.75 6.07
CA MET A 194 22.44 7.17 6.49
C MET A 194 22.47 7.66 7.95
N ASP A 195 23.05 8.85 8.16
CA ASP A 195 23.16 9.50 9.47
C ASP A 195 22.15 10.65 9.70
N GLU A 196 22.02 11.12 10.94
CA GLU A 196 21.09 12.19 11.30
C GLU A 196 21.36 13.48 10.51
N GLU A 197 22.62 13.77 10.17
CA GLU A 197 22.99 14.95 9.38
C GLU A 197 22.44 14.86 7.94
N LEU A 198 22.48 13.68 7.32
CA LEU A 198 21.83 13.45 6.03
C LEU A 198 20.33 13.73 6.11
N LEU A 199 19.67 13.21 7.15
CA LEU A 199 18.23 13.38 7.34
C LEU A 199 17.86 14.86 7.58
N GLU A 200 18.65 15.59 8.37
CA GLU A 200 18.48 17.03 8.60
C GLU A 200 18.63 17.84 7.31
N LEU A 201 19.63 17.55 6.48
CA LEU A 201 19.84 18.23 5.19
C LEU A 201 18.65 18.02 4.26
N VAL A 202 18.15 16.79 4.15
CA VAL A 202 16.98 16.46 3.34
C VAL A 202 15.76 17.22 3.83
N ARG A 203 15.49 17.21 5.14
CA ARG A 203 14.34 17.91 5.74
C ARG A 203 14.44 19.44 5.62
N ALA A 204 15.65 19.98 5.59
CA ALA A 204 15.89 21.39 5.33
C ALA A 204 15.74 21.78 3.84
N GLY A 205 15.38 20.84 2.95
CA GLY A 205 15.27 21.06 1.51
C GLY A 205 16.62 21.20 0.80
N LYS A 206 17.72 20.83 1.47
CA LYS A 206 19.09 20.95 0.94
C LYS A 206 19.51 19.70 0.17
N SER A 207 18.68 19.29 -0.80
CA SER A 207 18.86 18.02 -1.52
C SER A 207 20.21 17.90 -2.23
N SER A 208 20.80 19.01 -2.70
CA SER A 208 22.13 18.97 -3.32
C SER A 208 23.25 18.68 -2.31
N GLU A 209 23.20 19.31 -1.13
CA GLU A 209 24.18 19.10 -0.05
C GLU A 209 24.08 17.66 0.48
N ALA A 210 22.85 17.17 0.71
CA ALA A 210 22.57 15.80 1.14
C ALA A 210 23.18 14.76 0.18
N ARG A 211 22.95 14.90 -1.13
CA ARG A 211 23.49 13.97 -2.14
C ARG A 211 25.01 14.02 -2.21
N GLN A 212 25.61 15.22 -2.15
CA GLN A 212 27.06 15.36 -2.19
C GLN A 212 27.72 14.67 -0.98
N ARG A 213 27.16 14.87 0.22
CA ARG A 213 27.61 14.21 1.46
C ARG A 213 27.51 12.69 1.34
N LEU A 214 26.33 12.19 1.01
CA LEU A 214 26.05 10.77 0.88
C LEU A 214 27.02 10.12 -0.12
N ARG A 215 27.22 10.74 -1.29
CA ARG A 215 28.17 10.26 -2.28
C ARG A 215 29.59 10.22 -1.71
N ALA A 216 30.05 11.30 -1.09
CA ALA A 216 31.42 11.36 -0.54
C ALA A 216 31.68 10.25 0.49
N ALA A 217 30.71 10.00 1.38
CA ALA A 217 30.78 8.91 2.36
C ALA A 217 30.90 7.52 1.69
N LEU A 218 30.04 7.25 0.70
CA LEU A 218 30.05 5.97 -0.02
C LEU A 218 31.31 5.76 -0.87
N LEU A 219 31.92 6.84 -1.38
CA LEU A 219 33.16 6.73 -2.14
C LEU A 219 34.38 6.48 -1.25
N ALA A 220 34.41 7.07 -0.04
CA ALA A 220 35.49 6.87 0.91
C ALA A 220 35.61 5.41 1.35
N ASP A 221 34.47 4.74 1.58
CA ASP A 221 34.43 3.32 1.96
C ASP A 221 34.88 2.39 0.81
N LEU A 222 34.59 2.75 -0.45
CA LEU A 222 35.05 2.00 -1.62
C LEU A 222 36.57 2.09 -1.87
N GLU A 223 37.25 3.03 -1.20
CA GLU A 223 38.68 3.30 -1.36
C GLU A 223 39.52 2.79 -0.17
N SER A 224 38.86 2.32 0.90
CA SER A 224 39.48 1.69 2.09
C SER A 224 39.55 0.17 1.97
#